data_AF-A0A9P3BFS2-F1
#
_entry.id   AF-A0A9P3BFS2-F1
#
_cell.length_a   1.000
_cell.length_b   1.000
_cell.length_c   1.000
_cell.angle_alpha   90.00
_cell.angle_beta   90.00
_cell.angle_gamma   90.00
#
_symmetry.space_group_name_H-M   'P 1'
#
loop_
_entity.id
_entity.type
_entity.pdbx_description
1 polymer ?
#
loop_
_entity_poly.entity_id
_entity_poly.type
_entity_poly.pdbx_seq_one_letter_code
_entity_poly.pdbx_strand_id
1 'polypeptide(L)'
;MVTQMHRLDPAFADADPDAYMQTVLTLLPQVLMEEISLRTLETVVILVGYLHHKSLESVPNGQFSYILPIGQARSASLLLAMAVRMLYSLGGNRYCVIHEAEGRHLRAVFWLCYGLDKDMAIRFGYPPLMKDEDCDLQLPENYVLSSSDQQFFIKPLSSQELLFPSDIRLSLIKSKVYRLLYSDYGRAQPEARRLQYIRALDQELHDLKSSFPDSCWPDLFATENARNYSFHDLSLRGVNLHLEYYFCLGKIHSAVSACSQPSPQEWSFLPSSAELFYQESRSMLLYIYGIRDFLNWHTFW
;
A
#
# COMPACT_ATOMS: atom_id res chain seq x y z
N MET A 1 9.19 2.28 -15.72
CA MET A 1 9.80 2.65 -14.44
C MET A 1 11.17 3.30 -14.68
N VAL A 2 12.24 2.55 -15.02
CA VAL A 2 13.57 3.14 -15.34
C VAL A 2 13.56 4.08 -16.55
N THR A 3 12.87 3.70 -17.63
CA THR A 3 12.84 4.47 -18.89
C THR A 3 12.14 5.82 -18.80
N GLN A 4 11.18 5.97 -17.88
CA GLN A 4 10.49 7.25 -17.68
C GLN A 4 11.25 8.19 -16.74
N MET A 5 11.81 7.66 -15.64
CA MET A 5 12.69 8.41 -14.74
C MET A 5 13.97 8.88 -15.45
N HIS A 6 14.44 8.10 -16.42
CA HIS A 6 15.61 8.40 -17.25
C HIS A 6 15.24 8.75 -18.69
N ARG A 7 14.05 9.31 -18.98
CA ARG A 7 13.67 9.61 -20.39
C ARG A 7 14.63 10.58 -21.10
N LEU A 8 15.37 11.34 -20.31
CA LEU A 8 16.39 12.30 -20.76
C LEU A 8 17.76 11.65 -20.95
N ASP A 9 17.94 10.40 -20.50
CA ASP A 9 19.10 9.59 -20.81
C ASP A 9 18.95 9.07 -22.25
N PRO A 10 19.93 9.32 -23.15
CA PRO A 10 19.88 8.86 -24.53
C PRO A 10 19.58 7.37 -24.68
N ALA A 11 19.95 6.54 -23.70
CA ALA A 11 19.70 5.10 -23.71
C ALA A 11 18.20 4.73 -23.67
N PHE A 12 17.33 5.63 -23.22
CA PHE A 12 15.89 5.38 -23.04
C PHE A 12 15.00 6.36 -23.83
N ALA A 13 15.57 7.19 -24.70
CA ALA A 13 14.82 8.22 -25.44
C ALA A 13 13.69 7.65 -26.33
N ASP A 14 13.89 6.45 -26.89
CA ASP A 14 12.91 5.75 -27.74
C ASP A 14 12.20 4.58 -27.01
N ALA A 15 12.39 4.45 -25.70
CA ALA A 15 11.84 3.34 -24.94
C ALA A 15 10.34 3.54 -24.66
N ASP A 16 9.51 2.59 -25.09
CA ASP A 16 8.11 2.50 -24.71
C ASP A 16 7.93 1.46 -23.58
N PRO A 17 7.89 1.88 -22.30
CA PRO A 17 7.70 0.97 -21.19
C PRO A 17 6.37 0.21 -21.22
N ASP A 18 5.30 0.80 -21.78
CA ASP A 18 4.02 0.11 -21.89
C ASP A 18 4.14 -1.03 -22.93
N ALA A 19 4.78 -0.78 -24.07
CA ALA A 19 5.05 -1.82 -25.07
C ALA A 19 5.95 -2.94 -24.53
N TYR A 20 6.97 -2.62 -23.74
CA TYR A 20 7.79 -3.64 -23.08
C TYR A 20 6.96 -4.48 -22.10
N MET A 21 6.15 -3.86 -21.26
CA MET A 21 5.30 -4.59 -20.31
C MET A 21 4.25 -5.46 -21.03
N GLN A 22 3.65 -4.96 -22.12
CA GLN A 22 2.78 -5.78 -22.96
C GLN A 22 3.52 -6.98 -23.58
N THR A 23 4.75 -6.79 -24.03
CA THR A 23 5.58 -7.86 -24.59
C THR A 23 5.91 -8.91 -23.54
N VAL A 24 6.26 -8.51 -22.31
CA VAL A 24 6.50 -9.46 -21.22
C VAL A 24 5.22 -10.23 -20.86
N LEU A 25 4.04 -9.58 -20.89
CA LEU A 25 2.76 -10.25 -20.66
C LEU A 25 2.46 -11.36 -21.69
N THR A 26 2.90 -11.22 -22.95
CA THR A 26 2.72 -12.29 -23.95
C THR A 26 3.64 -13.49 -23.69
N LEU A 27 4.77 -13.29 -23.01
CA LEU A 27 5.73 -14.33 -22.64
C LEU A 27 5.44 -14.97 -21.28
N LEU A 28 4.46 -14.46 -20.53
CA LEU A 28 4.12 -14.95 -19.19
C LEU A 28 3.92 -16.47 -19.13
N PRO A 29 3.23 -17.15 -20.08
CA PRO A 29 3.12 -18.61 -20.05
C PRO A 29 4.46 -19.32 -20.08
N GLN A 30 5.46 -18.81 -20.80
CA GLN A 30 6.80 -19.39 -20.88
C GLN A 30 7.53 -19.20 -19.56
N VAL A 31 7.48 -18.00 -18.98
CA VAL A 31 8.06 -17.68 -17.67
C VAL A 31 7.49 -18.60 -16.57
N LEU A 32 6.21 -18.98 -16.66
CA LEU A 32 5.58 -19.88 -15.70
C LEU A 32 5.97 -21.35 -15.87
N MET A 33 6.47 -21.76 -17.03
CA MET A 33 6.92 -23.13 -17.30
C MET A 33 8.42 -23.33 -16.99
N GLU A 34 9.18 -22.24 -16.84
CA GLU A 34 10.58 -22.28 -16.42
C GLU A 34 10.71 -22.67 -14.93
N GLU A 35 11.90 -23.12 -14.53
CA GLU A 35 12.20 -23.35 -13.12
C GLU A 35 12.05 -22.06 -12.32
N ILE A 36 11.39 -22.17 -11.16
CA ILE A 36 11.17 -21.02 -10.28
C ILE A 36 12.53 -20.51 -9.80
N SER A 37 12.85 -19.28 -10.18
CA SER A 37 14.05 -18.57 -9.79
C SER A 37 13.70 -17.18 -9.25
N LEU A 38 14.69 -16.53 -8.63
CA LEU A 38 14.55 -15.14 -8.19
C LEU A 38 14.22 -14.21 -9.36
N ARG A 39 14.77 -14.45 -10.56
CA ARG A 39 14.51 -13.65 -11.77
C ARG A 39 13.08 -13.78 -12.29
N THR A 40 12.53 -15.00 -12.28
CA THR A 40 11.14 -15.22 -12.68
C THR A 40 10.19 -14.55 -11.68
N LEU A 41 10.50 -14.64 -10.38
CA LEU A 41 9.76 -13.94 -9.33
C LEU A 41 9.78 -12.42 -9.53
N GLU A 42 10.97 -11.82 -9.70
CA GLU A 42 11.12 -10.38 -9.95
C GLU A 42 10.31 -9.93 -11.16
N THR A 43 10.38 -10.69 -12.25
CA THR A 43 9.64 -10.40 -13.48
C THR A 43 8.13 -10.32 -13.20
N VAL A 44 7.59 -11.30 -12.48
CA VAL A 44 6.15 -11.31 -12.13
C VAL A 44 5.81 -10.17 -11.18
N VAL A 45 6.65 -9.87 -10.18
CA VAL A 45 6.42 -8.76 -9.22
C VAL A 45 6.44 -7.40 -9.92
N ILE A 46 7.34 -7.19 -10.89
CA ILE A 46 7.38 -5.98 -11.71
C ILE A 46 6.08 -5.83 -12.51
N LEU A 47 5.56 -6.91 -13.09
CA LEU A 47 4.26 -6.90 -13.78
C LEU A 47 3.09 -6.59 -12.84
N VAL A 48 3.12 -7.08 -11.60
CA VAL A 48 2.13 -6.70 -10.57
C VAL A 48 2.15 -5.19 -10.35
N GLY A 49 3.34 -4.62 -10.14
CA GLY A 49 3.51 -3.17 -9.96
C GLY A 49 2.98 -2.37 -11.16
N TYR A 50 3.30 -2.81 -12.38
CA TYR A 50 2.81 -2.21 -13.62
C TYR A 50 1.27 -2.22 -13.72
N LEU A 51 0.62 -3.35 -13.47
CA LEU A 51 -0.85 -3.46 -13.56
C LEU A 51 -1.55 -2.74 -12.41
N HIS A 52 -0.97 -2.76 -11.21
CA HIS A 52 -1.46 -2.00 -10.07
C HIS A 52 -1.43 -0.50 -10.36
N HIS A 53 -0.35 -0.02 -10.98
CA HIS A 53 -0.21 1.37 -11.41
C HIS A 53 -1.23 1.74 -12.50
N LYS A 54 -1.34 0.95 -13.58
CA LYS A 54 -2.33 1.21 -14.64
C LYS A 54 -3.77 1.27 -14.09
N SER A 55 -4.07 0.47 -13.06
CA SER A 55 -5.38 0.49 -12.38
C SER A 55 -5.65 1.81 -11.66
N LEU A 56 -4.63 2.63 -11.38
CA LEU A 56 -4.77 3.96 -10.82
C LEU A 56 -4.84 5.03 -11.93
N GLU A 57 -4.23 4.78 -13.09
CA GLU A 57 -4.14 5.74 -14.21
C GLU A 57 -5.34 5.80 -15.14
N SER A 58 -6.13 4.72 -15.28
CA SER A 58 -7.14 4.65 -16.35
C SER A 58 -8.41 5.48 -16.06
N VAL A 59 -8.23 6.79 -15.93
CA VAL A 59 -9.26 7.83 -15.92
C VAL A 59 -8.98 8.80 -17.07
N PRO A 60 -9.54 8.55 -18.27
CA PRO A 60 -9.60 9.58 -19.28
C PRO A 60 -10.64 10.62 -18.83
N ASN A 61 -10.24 11.89 -18.72
CA ASN A 61 -11.12 13.06 -18.66
C ASN A 61 -11.77 13.43 -17.31
N GLY A 62 -11.00 13.47 -16.22
CA GLY A 62 -11.25 14.43 -15.13
C GLY A 62 -12.58 14.32 -14.37
N GLN A 63 -13.26 13.17 -14.42
CA GLN A 63 -14.42 12.91 -13.57
C GLN A 63 -14.02 11.94 -12.47
N PHE A 64 -13.83 12.49 -11.26
CA PHE A 64 -13.59 11.74 -10.02
C PHE A 64 -14.69 10.69 -9.81
N SER A 65 -14.45 9.46 -10.25
CA SER A 65 -15.18 8.28 -9.79
C SER A 65 -14.28 7.51 -8.83
N TYR A 66 -14.68 7.49 -7.56
CA TYR A 66 -14.17 6.59 -6.52
C TYR A 66 -14.56 5.11 -6.77
N ILE A 67 -14.74 4.71 -8.03
CA ILE A 67 -15.09 3.35 -8.46
C ILE A 67 -14.06 2.94 -9.52
N LEU A 68 -13.12 2.15 -9.04
CA LEU A 68 -11.93 1.59 -9.69
C LEU A 68 -12.14 1.02 -11.11
N PRO A 69 -11.08 0.93 -11.95
CA PRO A 69 -11.03 0.01 -13.08
C PRO A 69 -10.80 -1.42 -12.54
N ILE A 70 -11.90 -2.08 -12.14
CA ILE A 70 -11.91 -3.42 -11.51
C ILE A 70 -11.13 -4.49 -12.33
N GLY A 71 -11.00 -4.32 -13.64
CA GLY A 71 -10.32 -5.27 -14.52
C GLY A 71 -8.82 -5.42 -14.27
N GLN A 72 -8.10 -4.33 -14.06
CA GLN A 72 -6.64 -4.37 -13.88
C GLN A 72 -6.25 -4.79 -12.47
N ALA A 73 -7.04 -4.41 -11.45
CA ALA A 73 -6.88 -4.91 -10.09
C ALA A 73 -7.04 -6.44 -9.99
N ARG A 74 -7.97 -7.04 -10.76
CA ARG A 74 -8.11 -8.50 -10.82
C ARG A 74 -6.87 -9.16 -11.42
N SER A 75 -6.36 -8.64 -12.53
CA SER A 75 -5.15 -9.18 -13.16
C SER A 75 -3.92 -9.04 -12.28
N ALA A 76 -3.74 -7.89 -11.61
CA ALA A 76 -2.68 -7.69 -10.63
C ALA A 76 -2.78 -8.69 -9.47
N SER A 77 -4.00 -9.01 -9.00
CA SER A 77 -4.23 -10.01 -7.94
C SER A 77 -3.78 -11.41 -8.36
N LEU A 78 -4.08 -11.81 -9.59
CA LEU A 78 -3.70 -13.11 -10.14
C LEU A 78 -2.18 -13.22 -10.31
N LEU A 79 -1.54 -12.17 -10.83
CA LEU A 79 -0.08 -12.10 -10.91
C LEU A 79 0.56 -12.14 -9.51
N LEU A 80 0.00 -11.42 -8.54
CA LEU A 80 0.49 -11.44 -7.16
C LEU A 80 0.34 -12.83 -6.54
N ALA A 81 -0.75 -13.54 -6.80
CA ALA A 81 -0.91 -14.91 -6.34
C ALA A 81 0.19 -15.84 -6.91
N MET A 82 0.58 -15.67 -8.17
CA MET A 82 1.69 -16.41 -8.76
C MET A 82 3.03 -16.03 -8.11
N ALA A 83 3.30 -14.73 -7.93
CA ALA A 83 4.50 -14.26 -7.24
C ALA A 83 4.61 -14.81 -5.82
N VAL A 84 3.52 -14.80 -5.05
CA VAL A 84 3.48 -15.35 -3.68
C VAL A 84 3.79 -16.85 -3.68
N ARG A 85 3.29 -17.62 -4.65
CA ARG A 85 3.60 -19.05 -4.78
C ARG A 85 5.07 -19.30 -5.12
N MET A 86 5.64 -18.53 -6.05
CA MET A 86 7.08 -18.59 -6.35
C MET A 86 7.91 -18.24 -5.12
N LEU A 87 7.51 -17.18 -4.41
CA LEU A 87 8.21 -16.70 -3.23
C LEU A 87 8.24 -17.73 -2.10
N TYR A 88 7.12 -18.41 -1.85
CA TYR A 88 7.09 -19.53 -0.89
C TYR A 88 7.95 -20.71 -1.33
N SER A 89 7.98 -21.01 -2.62
CA SER A 89 8.83 -22.09 -3.16
C SER A 89 10.31 -21.78 -2.97
N LEU A 90 10.70 -20.51 -3.03
CA LEU A 90 12.06 -20.01 -2.76
C LEU A 90 12.34 -19.80 -1.26
N GLY A 91 11.35 -19.97 -0.38
CA GLY A 91 11.52 -19.80 1.07
C GLY A 91 11.58 -18.34 1.55
N GLY A 92 11.21 -17.37 0.73
CA GLY A 92 11.32 -15.93 1.06
C GLY A 92 10.48 -15.47 2.26
N ASN A 93 9.49 -16.29 2.67
CA ASN A 93 8.68 -16.06 3.86
C ASN A 93 9.39 -16.40 5.17
N ARG A 94 10.61 -16.96 5.15
CA ARG A 94 11.38 -17.30 6.34
C ARG A 94 12.59 -16.37 6.46
N TYR A 95 12.86 -15.88 7.67
CA TYR A 95 14.02 -15.01 7.89
C TYR A 95 15.36 -15.72 7.66
N CYS A 96 15.43 -17.05 7.83
CA CYS A 96 16.67 -17.82 7.63
C CYS A 96 17.26 -17.73 6.20
N VAL A 97 16.55 -17.19 5.21
CA VAL A 97 17.09 -17.06 3.85
C VAL A 97 18.19 -16.00 3.72
N ILE A 98 18.32 -15.06 4.67
CA ILE A 98 19.17 -13.86 4.54
C ILE A 98 20.69 -14.07 4.64
N HIS A 99 21.17 -15.32 4.65
CA HIS A 99 22.59 -15.63 4.82
C HIS A 99 23.47 -15.00 3.73
N GLU A 100 22.97 -14.96 2.50
CA GLU A 100 23.67 -14.42 1.33
C GLU A 100 22.93 -13.23 0.71
N ALA A 101 23.57 -12.54 -0.24
CA ALA A 101 23.01 -11.35 -0.90
C ALA A 101 21.69 -11.66 -1.62
N GLU A 102 21.60 -12.78 -2.34
CA GLU A 102 20.37 -13.21 -3.02
C GLU A 102 19.22 -13.43 -2.04
N GLY A 103 19.52 -14.00 -0.87
CA GLY A 103 18.54 -14.22 0.18
C GLY A 103 18.02 -12.93 0.81
N ARG A 104 18.89 -11.95 1.05
CA ARG A 104 18.47 -10.61 1.49
C ARG A 104 17.58 -9.92 0.46
N HIS A 105 17.91 -10.07 -0.82
CA HIS A 105 17.08 -9.54 -1.90
C HIS A 105 15.72 -10.24 -1.98
N LEU A 106 15.68 -11.57 -1.92
CA LEU A 106 14.43 -12.34 -1.85
C LEU A 106 13.58 -11.92 -0.65
N ARG A 107 14.21 -11.64 0.50
CA ARG A 107 13.53 -11.13 1.69
C ARG A 107 12.98 -9.71 1.49
N ALA A 108 13.66 -8.86 0.72
CA ALA A 108 13.11 -7.56 0.34
C ALA A 108 11.90 -7.71 -0.59
N VAL A 109 11.97 -8.61 -1.58
CA VAL A 109 10.84 -8.94 -2.46
C VAL A 109 9.65 -9.48 -1.67
N PHE A 110 9.89 -10.28 -0.62
CA PHE A 110 8.84 -10.72 0.31
C PHE A 110 8.08 -9.55 0.92
N TRP A 111 8.77 -8.55 1.46
CA TRP A 111 8.12 -7.41 2.09
C TRP A 111 7.34 -6.55 1.09
N LEU A 112 7.82 -6.43 -0.14
CA LEU A 112 7.10 -5.79 -1.22
C LEU A 112 5.80 -6.54 -1.56
N CYS A 113 5.86 -7.86 -1.76
CA CYS A 113 4.68 -8.69 -2.00
C CYS A 113 3.70 -8.67 -0.83
N TYR A 114 4.20 -8.70 0.41
CA TYR A 114 3.39 -8.63 1.61
C TYR A 114 2.61 -7.31 1.66
N GLY A 115 3.27 -6.17 1.43
CA GLY A 115 2.61 -4.87 1.37
C GLY A 115 1.51 -4.81 0.31
N LEU A 116 1.82 -5.26 -0.91
CA LEU A 116 0.84 -5.32 -2.02
C LEU A 116 -0.36 -6.20 -1.66
N ASP A 117 -0.14 -7.38 -1.08
CA ASP A 117 -1.20 -8.29 -0.66
C ASP A 117 -2.15 -7.63 0.36
N LYS A 118 -1.59 -6.95 1.38
CA LYS A 118 -2.41 -6.28 2.40
C LYS A 118 -3.17 -5.09 1.85
N ASP A 119 -2.58 -4.33 0.92
CA ASP A 119 -3.26 -3.25 0.22
C ASP A 119 -4.45 -3.75 -0.60
N MET A 120 -4.25 -4.83 -1.35
CA MET A 120 -5.33 -5.43 -2.13
C MET A 120 -6.44 -5.98 -1.23
N ALA A 121 -6.08 -6.62 -0.11
CA ALA A 121 -7.05 -7.17 0.82
C ALA A 121 -7.95 -6.09 1.44
N ILE A 122 -7.36 -4.99 1.93
CA ILE A 122 -8.13 -3.92 2.58
C ILE A 122 -8.90 -3.04 1.59
N ARG A 123 -8.37 -2.83 0.37
CA ARG A 123 -9.01 -2.00 -0.67
C ARG A 123 -10.14 -2.75 -1.36
N PHE A 124 -9.92 -3.99 -1.77
CA PHE A 124 -10.87 -4.76 -2.60
C PHE A 124 -11.63 -5.83 -1.84
N GLY A 125 -11.29 -6.08 -0.57
CA GLY A 125 -11.93 -7.12 0.24
C GLY A 125 -11.49 -8.54 -0.13
N TYR A 126 -10.46 -8.71 -0.95
CA TYR A 126 -9.92 -10.02 -1.27
C TYR A 126 -9.31 -10.67 -0.02
N PRO A 127 -9.52 -11.98 0.20
CA PRO A 127 -8.76 -12.70 1.21
C PRO A 127 -7.25 -12.56 0.93
N PRO A 128 -6.44 -12.20 1.95
CA PRO A 128 -5.00 -12.07 1.78
C PRO A 128 -4.39 -13.42 1.36
N LEU A 129 -3.49 -13.36 0.40
CA LEU A 129 -2.73 -14.50 -0.13
C LEU A 129 -1.70 -14.98 0.90
N MET A 130 -1.13 -14.04 1.66
CA MET A 130 -0.08 -14.33 2.64
C MET A 130 -0.69 -14.32 4.04
N LYS A 131 -0.78 -15.47 4.69
CA LYS A 131 -1.23 -15.52 6.08
C LYS A 131 -0.08 -15.17 7.00
N ASP A 132 -0.34 -14.29 7.97
CA ASP A 132 0.66 -13.82 8.92
C ASP A 132 1.24 -15.01 9.71
N GLU A 133 0.44 -16.03 9.99
CA GLU A 133 0.85 -17.25 10.72
C GLU A 133 1.87 -18.11 9.94
N ASP A 134 1.87 -17.99 8.61
CA ASP A 134 2.77 -18.74 7.71
C ASP A 134 4.04 -17.95 7.36
N CYS A 135 4.16 -16.72 7.84
CA CYS A 135 5.22 -15.78 7.50
C CYS A 135 6.07 -15.44 8.72
N ASP A 136 7.38 -15.42 8.55
CA ASP A 136 8.25 -14.68 9.45
C ASP A 136 8.07 -13.19 9.16
N LEU A 137 7.61 -12.42 10.16
CA LEU A 137 7.33 -10.99 10.04
C LEU A 137 8.38 -10.13 10.77
N GLN A 138 9.58 -10.67 11.03
CA GLN A 138 10.71 -9.88 11.51
C GLN A 138 11.08 -8.81 10.47
N LEU A 139 10.99 -7.55 10.90
CA LEU A 139 11.34 -6.39 10.09
C LEU A 139 12.84 -6.45 9.69
N PRO A 140 13.20 -5.99 8.48
CA PRO A 140 14.61 -5.90 8.09
C PRO A 140 15.37 -4.98 9.04
N GLU A 141 16.53 -5.41 9.53
CA GLU A 141 17.35 -4.63 10.48
C GLU A 141 17.80 -3.29 9.91
N ASN A 142 17.94 -3.23 8.60
CA ASN A 142 18.33 -2.05 7.85
C ASN A 142 17.14 -1.26 7.28
N TYR A 143 15.92 -1.55 7.75
CA TYR A 143 14.74 -0.79 7.36
C TYR A 143 14.76 0.59 8.01
N VAL A 144 14.41 1.62 7.23
CA VAL A 144 14.42 3.00 7.71
C VAL A 144 13.53 3.18 8.95
N LEU A 145 14.11 3.79 10.00
CA LEU A 145 13.42 4.05 11.27
C LEU A 145 12.19 4.93 11.04
N SER A 146 11.15 4.74 11.86
CA SER A 146 9.92 5.51 11.70
C SER A 146 10.16 7.00 11.94
N SER A 147 11.04 7.30 12.90
CA SER A 147 11.47 8.64 13.25
C SER A 147 12.41 9.29 12.23
N SER A 148 12.77 8.62 11.13
CA SER A 148 13.61 9.20 10.08
C SER A 148 12.79 10.06 9.13
N ASP A 149 13.27 11.26 8.85
CA ASP A 149 12.66 12.17 7.88
C ASP A 149 12.84 11.70 6.41
N GLN A 150 13.78 10.76 6.16
CA GLN A 150 13.96 10.08 4.87
C GLN A 150 12.72 9.29 4.45
N GLN A 151 11.81 9.01 5.38
CA GLN A 151 10.53 8.39 5.05
C GLN A 151 9.61 9.29 4.23
N PHE A 152 9.76 10.61 4.38
CA PHE A 152 8.82 11.61 3.88
C PHE A 152 9.42 12.48 2.79
N PHE A 153 10.71 12.79 2.85
CA PHE A 153 11.36 13.75 1.95
C PHE A 153 12.28 13.07 0.93
N ILE A 154 12.50 13.72 -0.22
CA ILE A 154 13.43 13.25 -1.25
C ILE A 154 14.86 13.43 -0.74
N LYS A 155 15.51 12.33 -0.33
CA LYS A 155 16.91 12.30 0.08
C LYS A 155 17.62 11.09 -0.51
N PRO A 156 18.92 11.20 -0.85
CA PRO A 156 19.71 10.02 -1.22
C PRO A 156 19.71 9.03 -0.07
N LEU A 157 19.29 7.80 -0.34
CA LEU A 157 19.39 6.70 0.61
C LEU A 157 20.79 6.10 0.57
N SER A 158 21.29 5.68 1.73
CA SER A 158 22.47 4.84 1.80
C SER A 158 22.22 3.51 1.08
N SER A 159 23.25 2.95 0.44
CA SER A 159 23.19 1.58 -0.11
C SER A 159 22.88 0.50 0.93
N GLN A 160 23.02 0.83 2.21
CA GLN A 160 22.72 -0.05 3.32
C GLN A 160 21.28 0.10 3.82
N GLU A 161 20.56 1.16 3.47
CA GLU A 161 19.19 1.40 3.94
C GLU A 161 18.17 0.78 3.00
N LEU A 162 17.14 0.16 3.57
CA LEU A 162 16.03 -0.39 2.82
C LEU A 162 14.80 0.49 2.99
N LEU A 163 14.24 0.94 1.85
CA LEU A 163 13.01 1.71 1.81
C LEU A 163 12.07 1.13 0.75
N PHE A 164 10.84 0.84 1.16
CA PHE A 164 9.78 0.33 0.28
C PHE A 164 8.83 1.45 -0.14
N PRO A 165 8.05 1.29 -1.22
CA PRO A 165 7.07 2.29 -1.65
C PRO A 165 6.03 2.69 -0.58
N SER A 166 5.72 1.79 0.36
CA SER A 166 4.88 2.02 1.54
C SER A 166 5.67 1.69 2.83
N ASP A 167 5.10 1.98 3.99
CA ASP A 167 5.64 1.59 5.29
C ASP A 167 5.19 0.16 5.64
N ILE A 168 6.14 -0.76 5.83
CA ILE A 168 5.84 -2.16 6.16
C ILE A 168 5.13 -2.29 7.51
N ARG A 169 5.36 -1.37 8.46
CA ARG A 169 4.63 -1.31 9.74
C ARG A 169 3.16 -0.98 9.50
N LEU A 170 2.87 -0.10 8.55
CA LEU A 170 1.50 0.20 8.16
C LEU A 170 0.87 -1.00 7.44
N SER A 171 1.62 -1.76 6.63
CA SER A 171 1.14 -3.04 6.07
C SER A 171 0.78 -4.07 7.14
N LEU A 172 1.53 -4.16 8.24
CA LEU A 172 1.17 -5.01 9.38
C LEU A 172 -0.16 -4.57 10.02
N ILE A 173 -0.36 -3.27 10.21
CA ILE A 173 -1.63 -2.72 10.70
C ILE A 173 -2.78 -3.05 9.73
N LYS A 174 -2.60 -2.85 8.41
CA LYS A 174 -3.59 -3.21 7.37
C LYS A 174 -3.98 -4.69 7.46
N SER A 175 -3.01 -5.59 7.69
CA SER A 175 -3.29 -7.02 7.90
C SER A 175 -4.21 -7.26 9.09
N LYS A 176 -3.91 -6.63 10.24
CA LYS A 176 -4.75 -6.72 11.44
C LYS A 176 -6.13 -6.12 11.23
N VAL A 177 -6.23 -4.96 10.58
CA VAL A 177 -7.51 -4.32 10.23
C VAL A 177 -8.37 -5.27 9.42
N TYR A 178 -7.81 -5.85 8.35
CA TYR A 178 -8.54 -6.85 7.56
C TYR A 178 -8.97 -8.03 8.42
N ARG A 179 -8.04 -8.69 9.10
CA ARG A 179 -8.31 -9.92 9.88
C ARG A 179 -9.33 -9.70 10.98
N LEU A 180 -9.23 -8.61 11.75
CA LEU A 180 -10.04 -8.38 12.94
C LEU A 180 -11.39 -7.72 12.65
N LEU A 181 -11.51 -6.96 11.56
CA LEU A 181 -12.73 -6.19 11.26
C LEU A 181 -13.45 -6.64 9.98
N TYR A 182 -12.73 -7.14 8.97
CA TYR A 182 -13.27 -7.40 7.64
C TYR A 182 -13.18 -8.86 7.16
N SER A 183 -12.51 -9.75 7.89
CA SER A 183 -12.57 -11.19 7.61
C SER A 183 -13.87 -11.80 8.14
N ASP A 184 -14.18 -13.03 7.75
CA ASP A 184 -15.30 -13.77 8.35
C ASP A 184 -15.11 -13.97 9.85
N TYR A 185 -13.87 -14.21 10.30
CA TYR A 185 -13.54 -14.26 11.71
C TYR A 185 -13.90 -12.95 12.42
N GLY A 186 -13.52 -11.80 11.84
CA GLY A 186 -13.77 -10.48 12.42
C GLY A 186 -15.26 -10.11 12.46
N ARG A 187 -15.98 -10.39 11.36
CA ARG A 187 -17.43 -10.18 11.26
C ARG A 187 -18.23 -11.04 12.24
N ALA A 188 -17.77 -12.26 12.52
CA ALA A 188 -18.43 -13.18 13.43
C ALA A 188 -18.26 -12.80 14.92
N GLN A 189 -17.43 -11.81 15.25
CA GLN A 189 -17.18 -11.42 16.63
C GLN A 189 -18.36 -10.62 17.22
N PRO A 190 -18.62 -10.74 18.54
CA PRO A 190 -19.57 -9.89 19.23
C PRO A 190 -19.23 -8.40 19.07
N GLU A 191 -20.26 -7.54 19.06
CA GLU A 191 -20.11 -6.09 18.93
C GLU A 191 -19.10 -5.50 19.91
N ALA A 192 -19.19 -5.86 21.20
CA ALA A 192 -18.25 -5.40 22.22
C ALA A 192 -16.79 -5.74 21.89
N ARG A 193 -16.55 -6.93 21.30
CA ARG A 193 -15.21 -7.37 20.89
C ARG A 193 -14.73 -6.61 19.65
N ARG A 194 -15.63 -6.33 18.70
CA ARG A 194 -15.31 -5.51 17.52
C ARG A 194 -14.96 -4.07 17.92
N LEU A 195 -15.72 -3.46 18.83
CA LEU A 195 -15.40 -2.14 19.39
C LEU A 195 -14.04 -2.12 20.11
N GLN A 196 -13.70 -3.21 20.82
CA GLN A 196 -12.37 -3.36 21.40
C GLN A 196 -11.27 -3.41 20.34
N TYR A 197 -11.47 -4.15 19.24
CA TYR A 197 -10.51 -4.18 18.14
C TYR A 197 -10.36 -2.82 17.46
N ILE A 198 -11.46 -2.10 17.23
CA ILE A 198 -11.44 -0.75 16.65
C ILE A 198 -10.56 0.16 17.51
N ARG A 199 -10.78 0.22 18.83
CA ARG A 199 -9.97 1.04 19.74
C ARG A 199 -8.50 0.64 19.75
N ALA A 200 -8.21 -0.67 19.76
CA ALA A 200 -6.84 -1.16 19.76
C ALA A 200 -6.10 -0.83 18.45
N LEU A 201 -6.78 -0.94 17.30
CA LEU A 201 -6.23 -0.63 15.99
C LEU A 201 -6.06 0.87 15.79
N ASP A 202 -7.00 1.67 16.29
CA ASP A 202 -6.92 3.14 16.29
C ASP A 202 -5.69 3.61 17.09
N GLN A 203 -5.48 3.04 18.29
CA GLN A 203 -4.29 3.31 19.08
C GLN A 203 -3.00 2.87 18.38
N GLU A 204 -2.96 1.65 17.80
CA GLU A 204 -1.76 1.17 17.11
C GLU A 204 -1.40 2.04 15.88
N LEU A 205 -2.41 2.51 15.15
CA LEU A 205 -2.22 3.45 14.04
C LEU A 205 -1.74 4.82 14.52
N HIS A 206 -2.28 5.31 15.64
CA HIS A 206 -1.84 6.54 16.28
C HIS A 206 -0.39 6.43 16.78
N ASP A 207 -0.01 5.32 17.41
CA ASP A 207 1.34 5.05 17.90
C ASP A 207 2.36 5.00 16.76
N LEU A 208 1.98 4.43 15.61
CA LEU A 208 2.83 4.49 14.42
C LEU A 208 3.00 5.94 13.95
N LYS A 209 1.93 6.73 13.87
CA LYS A 209 2.00 8.16 13.50
C LYS A 209 2.89 8.95 14.46
N SER A 210 2.73 8.75 15.77
CA SER A 210 3.49 9.48 16.80
C SER A 210 4.98 9.12 16.80
N SER A 211 5.35 8.00 16.19
CA SER A 211 6.77 7.64 15.98
C SER A 211 7.43 8.38 14.80
N PHE A 212 6.65 9.06 13.95
CA PHE A 212 7.17 9.89 12.87
C PHE A 212 7.60 11.28 13.39
N PRO A 213 8.53 11.98 12.70
CA PRO A 213 8.87 13.35 13.05
C PRO A 213 7.62 14.24 13.08
N ASP A 214 7.50 15.11 14.10
CA ASP A 214 6.33 15.99 14.27
C ASP A 214 6.04 16.83 13.02
N SER A 215 7.08 17.28 12.31
CA SER A 215 6.97 18.05 11.06
C SER A 215 6.40 17.26 9.88
N CYS A 216 6.31 15.93 10.01
CA CYS A 216 5.84 15.00 8.98
C CYS A 216 4.46 14.43 9.32
N TRP A 217 3.75 14.94 10.33
CA TRP A 217 2.44 14.44 10.65
C TRP A 217 1.42 14.82 9.57
N PRO A 218 0.56 13.88 9.11
CA PRO A 218 -0.42 14.13 8.06
C PRO A 218 -1.37 15.28 8.41
N ASP A 219 -1.68 15.45 9.69
CA ASP A 219 -2.59 16.48 10.22
C ASP A 219 -2.10 17.92 9.95
N LEU A 220 -0.79 18.12 9.78
CA LEU A 220 -0.23 19.44 9.44
C LEU A 220 -0.58 19.88 8.01
N PHE A 221 -0.82 18.91 7.13
CA PHE A 221 -1.07 19.12 5.71
C PHE A 221 -2.56 19.14 5.38
N ALA A 222 -3.39 18.48 6.20
CA ALA A 222 -4.83 18.40 6.02
C ALA A 222 -5.61 19.57 6.66
N THR A 223 -5.12 20.80 6.51
CA THR A 223 -5.79 22.01 7.04
C THR A 223 -6.10 23.00 5.93
N GLU A 224 -7.16 23.79 6.09
CA GLU A 224 -7.56 24.83 5.11
C GLU A 224 -6.47 25.91 4.93
N ASN A 225 -5.61 26.09 5.93
CA ASN A 225 -4.50 27.05 5.93
C ASN A 225 -3.14 26.42 5.60
N ALA A 226 -3.09 25.12 5.26
CA ALA A 226 -1.86 24.46 4.89
C ALA A 226 -1.26 25.17 3.68
N ARG A 227 -0.05 25.71 3.83
CA ARG A 227 0.58 26.48 2.76
C ARG A 227 1.11 25.51 1.71
N ASN A 228 0.84 25.79 0.43
CA ASN A 228 1.24 24.93 -0.70
C ASN A 228 2.73 24.54 -0.69
N TYR A 229 3.61 25.39 -0.17
CA TYR A 229 5.03 25.09 -0.12
C TYR A 229 5.40 23.93 0.81
N SER A 230 4.56 23.61 1.79
CA SER A 230 4.80 22.51 2.74
C SER A 230 4.85 21.16 2.01
N PHE A 231 4.15 21.06 0.88
CA PHE A 231 4.11 19.86 0.04
C PHE A 231 5.28 19.76 -0.94
N HIS A 232 5.99 20.86 -1.25
CA HIS A 232 7.10 20.83 -2.22
C HIS A 232 8.24 19.91 -1.82
N ASP A 233 8.50 19.79 -0.51
CA ASP A 233 9.60 18.96 -0.01
C ASP A 233 9.19 17.48 0.11
N LEU A 234 7.89 17.19 0.20
CA LEU A 234 7.38 15.82 0.35
C LEU A 234 7.66 15.00 -0.92
N SER A 235 8.26 13.83 -0.71
CA SER A 235 8.34 12.80 -1.74
C SER A 235 6.96 12.19 -2.02
N LEU A 236 6.80 11.56 -3.19
CA LEU A 236 5.61 10.76 -3.51
C LEU A 236 5.35 9.69 -2.45
N ARG A 237 6.40 9.11 -1.87
CA ARG A 237 6.29 8.18 -0.74
C ARG A 237 5.67 8.85 0.48
N GLY A 238 6.14 10.04 0.88
CA GLY A 238 5.59 10.80 2.00
C GLY A 238 4.10 11.11 1.80
N VAL A 239 3.73 11.54 0.58
CA VAL A 239 2.32 11.75 0.19
C VAL A 239 1.52 10.44 0.32
N ASN A 240 2.04 9.33 -0.19
CA ASN A 240 1.39 8.03 -0.09
C ASN A 240 1.21 7.59 1.36
N LEU A 241 2.18 7.80 2.25
CA LEU A 241 2.04 7.45 3.66
C LEU A 241 0.91 8.20 4.35
N HIS A 242 0.74 9.50 4.07
CA HIS A 242 -0.38 10.28 4.61
C HIS A 242 -1.72 9.77 4.09
N LEU A 243 -1.83 9.51 2.79
CA LEU A 243 -3.05 8.97 2.18
C LEU A 243 -3.38 7.58 2.73
N GLU A 244 -2.38 6.72 2.93
CA GLU A 244 -2.56 5.39 3.50
C GLU A 244 -2.95 5.43 4.98
N TYR A 245 -2.42 6.38 5.76
CA TYR A 245 -2.85 6.62 7.13
C TYR A 245 -4.35 6.96 7.18
N TYR A 246 -4.78 7.97 6.42
CA TYR A 246 -6.19 8.37 6.36
C TYR A 246 -7.10 7.25 5.85
N PHE A 247 -6.63 6.50 4.85
CA PHE A 247 -7.35 5.35 4.36
C PHE A 247 -7.51 4.25 5.43
N CYS A 248 -6.46 3.93 6.18
CA CYS A 248 -6.53 2.95 7.26
C CYS A 248 -7.46 3.41 8.39
N LEU A 249 -7.36 4.68 8.77
CA LEU A 249 -8.20 5.28 9.80
C LEU A 249 -9.68 5.24 9.39
N GLY A 250 -9.98 5.62 8.15
CA GLY A 250 -11.31 5.50 7.57
C GLY A 250 -11.84 4.06 7.57
N LYS A 251 -11.01 3.06 7.25
CA LYS A 251 -11.38 1.64 7.33
C LYS A 251 -11.65 1.17 8.76
N ILE A 252 -10.84 1.59 9.74
CA ILE A 252 -11.05 1.24 11.15
C ILE A 252 -12.41 1.75 11.63
N HIS A 253 -12.73 3.03 11.38
CA HIS A 253 -13.99 3.63 11.84
C HIS A 253 -15.21 3.22 11.02
N SER A 254 -15.03 2.89 9.74
CA SER A 254 -16.11 2.34 8.90
C SER A 254 -16.56 0.94 9.34
N ALA A 255 -15.73 0.19 10.09
CA ALA A 255 -16.12 -1.12 10.58
C ALA A 255 -17.27 -1.07 11.61
N VAL A 256 -17.56 0.11 12.18
CA VAL A 256 -18.69 0.35 13.10
C VAL A 256 -20.03 0.19 12.38
N SER A 257 -20.16 0.69 11.14
CA SER A 257 -21.42 0.62 10.38
C SER A 257 -21.77 -0.80 9.93
N ALA A 258 -20.78 -1.67 9.77
CA ALA A 258 -20.96 -3.10 9.52
C ALA A 258 -21.30 -3.91 10.79
N CYS A 259 -21.42 -3.26 11.95
CA CYS A 259 -21.78 -3.89 13.23
C CYS A 259 -23.28 -3.78 13.52
N SER A 260 -23.93 -2.75 12.99
CA SER A 260 -25.38 -2.57 13.05
C SER A 260 -26.04 -3.52 12.04
N GLN A 261 -26.97 -4.36 12.49
CA GLN A 261 -27.80 -5.12 11.55
C GLN A 261 -28.51 -4.16 10.58
N PRO A 262 -28.74 -4.55 9.31
CA PRO A 262 -29.49 -3.73 8.37
C PRO A 262 -30.97 -3.71 8.78
N SER A 263 -31.32 -2.87 9.74
CA SER A 263 -32.70 -2.41 9.89
C SER A 263 -32.96 -1.37 8.80
N PRO A 264 -34.09 -1.40 8.08
CA PRO A 264 -34.32 -0.51 6.93
C PRO A 264 -34.41 0.99 7.26
N GLN A 265 -34.20 1.42 8.50
CA GLN A 265 -34.51 2.79 8.91
C GLN A 265 -33.39 3.60 9.55
N GLU A 266 -32.29 3.03 10.06
CA GLU A 266 -31.27 3.87 10.70
C GLU A 266 -29.86 3.33 10.47
N TRP A 267 -29.04 4.15 9.80
CA TRP A 267 -27.59 4.02 9.83
C TRP A 267 -27.16 4.42 11.24
N SER A 268 -27.29 3.52 12.20
CA SER A 268 -26.94 3.79 13.60
C SER A 268 -25.42 3.79 13.76
N PHE A 269 -24.78 4.86 13.27
CA PHE A 269 -23.45 5.20 13.73
C PHE A 269 -23.55 5.55 15.22
N LEU A 270 -22.55 5.12 16.02
CA LEU A 270 -22.26 5.88 17.22
C LEU A 270 -21.94 7.32 16.77
N PRO A 271 -22.59 8.36 17.30
CA PRO A 271 -22.40 9.74 16.84
C PRO A 271 -20.92 10.17 16.79
N SER A 272 -20.10 9.66 17.72
CA SER A 272 -18.65 9.89 17.74
C SER A 272 -17.90 9.23 16.59
N SER A 273 -18.31 8.04 16.12
CA SER A 273 -17.67 7.35 15.00
C SER A 273 -18.07 7.94 13.65
N ALA A 274 -19.31 8.44 13.52
CA ALA A 274 -19.72 9.21 12.35
C ALA A 274 -18.91 10.50 12.23
N GLU A 275 -18.80 11.26 13.32
CA GLU A 275 -18.03 12.51 13.33
C GLU A 275 -16.56 12.27 12.95
N LEU A 276 -15.93 11.25 13.52
CA LEU A 276 -14.57 10.86 13.14
C LEU A 276 -14.49 10.51 11.66
N PHE A 277 -15.40 9.68 11.13
CA PHE A 277 -15.41 9.33 9.71
C PHE A 277 -15.58 10.56 8.79
N TYR A 278 -16.43 11.51 9.15
CA TYR A 278 -16.60 12.76 8.41
C TYR A 278 -15.36 13.65 8.48
N GLN A 279 -14.74 13.76 9.66
CA GLN A 279 -13.49 14.48 9.86
C GLN A 279 -12.37 13.86 9.02
N GLU A 280 -12.22 12.53 9.01
CA GLU A 280 -11.25 11.83 8.18
C GLU A 280 -11.48 12.05 6.69
N SER A 281 -12.73 11.93 6.25
CA SER A 281 -13.10 12.19 4.86
C SER A 281 -12.78 13.62 4.45
N ARG A 282 -13.03 14.60 5.35
CA ARG A 282 -12.68 16.01 5.12
C ARG A 282 -11.17 16.20 5.08
N SER A 283 -10.41 15.64 6.01
CA SER A 283 -8.94 15.72 6.03
C SER A 283 -8.33 15.12 4.76
N MET A 284 -8.84 13.98 4.31
CA MET A 284 -8.39 13.36 3.05
C MET A 284 -8.69 14.24 1.83
N LEU A 285 -9.88 14.85 1.76
CA LEU A 285 -10.25 15.75 0.67
C LEU A 285 -9.42 17.05 0.68
N LEU A 286 -9.18 17.65 1.85
CA LEU A 286 -8.31 18.81 2.01
C LEU A 286 -6.87 18.48 1.60
N TYR A 287 -6.39 17.31 2.00
CA TYR A 287 -5.06 16.83 1.63
C TYR A 287 -4.94 16.65 0.12
N ILE A 288 -5.88 15.93 -0.51
CA ILE A 288 -5.93 15.73 -1.97
C ILE A 288 -6.01 17.06 -2.72
N TYR A 289 -6.83 17.99 -2.22
CA TYR A 289 -6.94 19.34 -2.80
C TYR A 289 -5.60 20.07 -2.76
N GLY A 290 -4.89 20.02 -1.62
CA GLY A 290 -3.57 20.64 -1.44
C GLY A 290 -2.49 20.04 -2.34
N ILE A 291 -2.56 18.74 -2.65
CA ILE A 291 -1.60 18.08 -3.55
C ILE A 291 -2.01 18.09 -5.03
N ARG A 292 -3.20 18.60 -5.39
CA ARG A 292 -3.74 18.51 -6.75
C ARG A 292 -2.78 19.08 -7.81
N ASP A 293 -2.14 20.20 -7.51
CA ASP A 293 -1.21 20.85 -8.44
C ASP A 293 0.14 20.12 -8.52
N PHE A 294 0.43 19.28 -7.52
CA PHE A 294 1.60 18.40 -7.46
C PHE A 294 1.35 17.04 -8.09
N LEU A 295 0.10 16.57 -8.13
CA LEU A 295 -0.34 15.36 -8.83
C LEU A 295 -0.45 15.65 -10.34
N ASN A 296 0.68 15.83 -11.01
CA ASN A 296 0.70 15.80 -12.46
C ASN A 296 0.65 14.35 -12.96
N TRP A 297 0.24 14.13 -14.21
CA TRP A 297 0.23 12.78 -14.80
C TRP A 297 1.63 12.13 -14.85
N HIS A 298 2.69 12.91 -14.63
CA HIS A 298 4.07 12.45 -14.49
C HIS A 298 4.49 12.11 -13.05
N THR A 299 3.65 12.34 -12.03
CA THR A 299 4.04 12.20 -10.60
C THR A 299 3.88 10.78 -10.08
N PHE A 300 3.22 9.91 -10.85
CA PHE A 300 3.06 8.51 -10.49
C PHE A 300 4.17 7.59 -11.04
N TRP A 301 5.22 8.15 -11.67
CA TRP A 301 6.29 7.40 -12.36
C TRP A 301 7.64 7.39 -11.63
#